data_AF-A0A2K8Z9Y0-F1
#
_entry.id   AF-A0A2K8Z9Y0-F1
#
_cell.length_a   1.000
_cell.length_b   1.000
_cell.length_c   1.000
_cell.angle_alpha   90.00
_cell.angle_beta   90.00
_cell.angle_gamma   90.00
#
_symmetry.space_group_name_H-M   'P 1'
#
loop_
_entity.id
_entity.type
_entity.pdbx_description
1 polymer ?
#
loop_
_entity_poly.entity_id
_entity_poly.type
_entity_poly.pdbx_seq_one_letter_code
_entity_poly.pdbx_strand_id
1 'polypeptide(L)'
;MLANMRVLMDDGRFDYIRGNGASVPADRNFPPTGLAFFIEATSFYSMPDELTLNLTSGLRFIPGMEQQEDQTYVEFTGIVVQLIAQLEAAGLGHLPHPWLDLFVADSVIDDCVTQTIAELNPAQLLPGSLLLFYPFVRSRLKRPLFRVPDEERFFLFDILRTVPSDPAVIEGILPQERRFYDQKRVLGGYF
;
A
#
# COMPACT_ATOMS: atom_id res chain seq x y z
N MET A 1 -1.65 -9.19 -6.98
CA MET A 1 -1.98 -8.60 -5.66
C MET A 1 -3.42 -8.06 -5.63
N LEU A 2 -3.79 -7.06 -6.43
CA LEU A 2 -5.13 -6.44 -6.42
C LEU A 2 -6.29 -7.46 -6.52
N ALA A 3 -6.16 -8.48 -7.38
CA ALA A 3 -7.16 -9.56 -7.47
C ALA A 3 -7.39 -10.31 -6.14
N ASN A 4 -6.33 -10.58 -5.36
CA ASN A 4 -6.48 -11.19 -4.04
C ASN A 4 -7.09 -10.19 -3.05
N MET A 5 -6.71 -8.91 -3.13
CA MET A 5 -7.29 -7.88 -2.25
C MET A 5 -8.80 -7.73 -2.46
N ARG A 6 -9.29 -7.87 -3.69
CA ARG A 6 -10.73 -7.93 -4.01
C ARG A 6 -11.42 -9.09 -3.30
N VAL A 7 -10.84 -10.29 -3.38
CA VAL A 7 -11.34 -11.47 -2.63
C VAL A 7 -11.37 -11.17 -1.12
N LEU A 8 -10.28 -10.66 -0.57
CA LEU A 8 -10.16 -10.42 0.87
C LEU A 8 -11.11 -9.34 1.40
N MET A 9 -11.36 -8.26 0.64
CA MET A 9 -12.30 -7.21 1.06
C MET A 9 -13.75 -7.70 1.11
N ASP A 10 -14.12 -8.61 0.22
CA ASP A 10 -15.47 -9.19 0.13
C ASP A 10 -15.68 -10.23 1.22
N ASP A 11 -14.69 -11.11 1.41
CA ASP A 11 -14.79 -12.24 2.33
C ASP A 11 -14.83 -11.81 3.80
N GLY A 12 -14.17 -10.70 4.15
CA GLY A 12 -14.13 -10.20 5.53
C GLY A 12 -13.46 -11.16 6.53
N ARG A 13 -12.66 -12.12 6.05
CA ARG A 13 -11.99 -13.13 6.89
C ARG A 13 -10.83 -12.59 7.73
N PHE A 14 -10.38 -11.37 7.44
CA PHE A 14 -9.35 -10.66 8.20
C PHE A 14 -9.91 -9.31 8.67
N ASP A 15 -9.50 -8.88 9.85
CA ASP A 15 -9.89 -7.60 10.44
C ASP A 15 -9.13 -6.41 9.84
N TYR A 16 -7.92 -6.67 9.35
CA TYR A 16 -7.07 -5.69 8.68
C TYR A 16 -6.43 -6.30 7.44
N ILE A 17 -6.43 -5.55 6.34
CA ILE A 17 -5.75 -5.90 5.10
C ILE A 17 -5.08 -4.66 4.47
N ARG A 18 -3.84 -4.82 4.03
CA ARG A 18 -3.06 -3.79 3.32
C ARG A 18 -2.23 -4.45 2.23
N GLY A 19 -2.31 -3.92 1.01
CA GLY A 19 -1.34 -4.22 -0.03
C GLY A 19 -0.14 -3.28 0.08
N ASN A 20 1.04 -3.81 -0.21
CA ASN A 20 2.30 -3.08 -0.17
C ASN A 20 3.05 -3.27 -1.48
N GLY A 21 3.76 -2.24 -1.92
CA GLY A 21 4.82 -2.29 -2.91
C GLY A 21 6.06 -1.62 -2.34
N ALA A 22 7.19 -2.31 -2.34
CA ALA A 22 8.44 -1.79 -1.80
C ALA A 22 9.58 -1.97 -2.80
N SER A 23 10.51 -1.00 -2.79
CA SER A 23 11.77 -1.12 -3.54
C SER A 23 12.59 -2.26 -2.97
N VAL A 24 13.03 -3.17 -3.84
CA VAL A 24 13.90 -4.29 -3.49
C VAL A 24 15.11 -4.30 -4.42
N PRO A 25 16.28 -4.77 -3.96
CA PRO A 25 17.42 -4.96 -4.84
C PRO A 25 17.02 -5.83 -6.04
N ALA A 26 17.34 -5.38 -7.25
CA ALA A 26 17.14 -6.20 -8.44
C ALA A 26 18.23 -7.29 -8.50
N ASP A 27 17.98 -8.40 -7.80
CA ASP A 27 18.84 -9.59 -7.84
C ASP A 27 18.05 -10.85 -8.24
N ARG A 28 18.71 -12.03 -8.24
CA ARG A 28 18.12 -13.29 -8.73
C ARG A 28 16.88 -13.73 -7.95
N ASN A 29 16.66 -13.24 -6.74
CA ASN A 29 15.55 -13.59 -5.87
C ASN A 29 14.38 -12.60 -5.98
N PHE A 30 14.57 -11.47 -6.68
CA PHE A 30 13.60 -10.38 -6.73
C PHE A 30 13.24 -9.97 -8.17
N PRO A 31 12.09 -9.32 -8.38
CA PRO A 31 11.63 -8.95 -9.71
C PRO A 31 12.61 -7.99 -10.43
N PRO A 32 12.77 -8.11 -11.76
CA PRO A 32 13.58 -7.17 -12.55
C PRO A 32 13.10 -5.72 -12.47
N THR A 33 11.82 -5.53 -12.09
CA THR A 33 11.22 -4.22 -11.87
C THR A 33 11.77 -3.49 -10.65
N GLY A 34 12.54 -4.14 -9.77
CA GLY A 34 13.02 -3.56 -8.52
C GLY A 34 11.92 -3.28 -7.50
N LEU A 35 10.72 -3.83 -7.70
CA LEU A 35 9.58 -3.68 -6.79
C LEU A 35 9.04 -5.06 -6.42
N ALA A 36 8.88 -5.32 -5.13
CA ALA A 36 8.15 -6.47 -4.60
C ALA A 36 6.79 -6.04 -4.08
N PHE A 37 5.77 -6.87 -4.31
CA PHE A 37 4.40 -6.63 -3.86
C PHE A 37 3.93 -7.74 -2.94
N PHE A 38 3.34 -7.37 -1.80
CA PHE A 38 2.87 -8.32 -0.80
C PHE A 38 1.61 -7.79 -0.09
N ILE A 39 0.84 -8.72 0.48
CA ILE A 39 -0.35 -8.39 1.27
C ILE A 39 -0.01 -8.67 2.73
N GLU A 40 -0.27 -7.70 3.58
CA GLU A 40 -0.34 -7.85 5.03
C GLU A 40 -1.80 -8.03 5.42
N ALA A 41 -2.11 -9.08 6.18
CA ALA A 41 -3.46 -9.39 6.62
C ALA A 41 -3.42 -9.88 8.06
N THR A 42 -4.33 -9.36 8.90
CA THR A 42 -4.33 -9.62 10.35
C THR A 42 -5.74 -10.00 10.79
N SER A 43 -5.83 -11.04 11.63
CA SER A 43 -7.03 -11.40 12.37
C SER A 43 -6.78 -11.17 13.86
N PHE A 44 -7.66 -10.46 14.52
CA PHE A 44 -7.61 -10.26 15.96
C PHE A 44 -8.31 -11.42 16.67
N TYR A 45 -7.66 -11.95 17.70
CA TYR A 45 -8.18 -13.05 18.49
C TYR A 45 -7.74 -12.91 19.94
N SER A 46 -8.51 -13.45 20.87
CA SER A 46 -8.13 -13.62 22.27
C SER A 46 -7.67 -15.05 22.55
N MET A 47 -8.29 -16.03 21.87
CA MET A 47 -7.96 -17.44 22.00
C MET A 47 -7.75 -18.06 20.61
N PRO A 48 -6.73 -18.93 20.39
CA PRO A 48 -6.39 -19.42 19.06
C PRO A 48 -7.50 -20.20 18.33
N ASP A 49 -8.45 -20.78 19.07
CA ASP A 49 -9.61 -21.50 18.51
C ASP A 49 -10.65 -20.58 17.86
N GLU A 50 -10.56 -19.27 18.09
CA GLU A 50 -11.37 -18.24 17.42
C GLU A 50 -10.89 -17.98 15.98
N LEU A 51 -9.68 -18.41 15.62
CA LEU A 51 -9.09 -18.14 14.32
C LEU A 51 -9.78 -18.91 13.19
N THR A 52 -10.02 -18.22 12.09
CA THR A 52 -10.52 -18.85 10.87
C THR A 52 -9.46 -19.80 10.30
N LEU A 53 -9.83 -21.06 10.07
CA LEU A 53 -8.96 -22.03 9.41
C LEU A 53 -8.81 -21.71 7.91
N ASN A 54 -7.63 -21.96 7.35
CA ASN A 54 -7.31 -21.77 5.93
C ASN A 54 -7.39 -20.30 5.44
N LEU A 55 -6.78 -19.39 6.20
CA LEU A 55 -6.72 -17.95 5.89
C LEU A 55 -6.27 -17.63 4.45
N THR A 56 -5.39 -18.44 3.87
CA THR A 56 -4.84 -18.28 2.51
C THR A 56 -5.65 -18.94 1.40
N SER A 57 -6.76 -19.61 1.73
CA SER A 57 -7.59 -20.34 0.76
C SER A 57 -8.12 -19.42 -0.36
N GLY A 58 -7.92 -19.83 -1.62
CA GLY A 58 -8.36 -19.07 -2.79
C GLY A 58 -7.46 -17.89 -3.20
N LEU A 59 -6.41 -17.59 -2.42
CA LEU A 59 -5.45 -16.54 -2.77
C LEU A 59 -4.38 -17.07 -3.72
N ARG A 60 -3.91 -16.20 -4.62
CA ARG A 60 -2.83 -16.48 -5.56
C ARG A 60 -1.57 -15.72 -5.17
N PHE A 61 -0.61 -16.40 -4.57
CA PHE A 61 0.68 -15.85 -4.16
C PHE A 61 1.80 -16.81 -4.53
N ILE A 62 3.06 -16.37 -4.39
CA ILE A 62 4.22 -17.21 -4.65
C ILE A 62 4.34 -18.22 -3.49
N PRO A 63 4.23 -19.53 -3.73
CA PRO A 63 4.30 -20.51 -2.64
C PRO A 63 5.65 -20.46 -1.91
N GLY A 64 5.63 -20.55 -0.58
CA GLY A 64 6.82 -20.51 0.28
C GLY A 64 7.33 -19.10 0.60
N MET A 65 6.62 -18.05 0.18
CA MET A 65 6.92 -16.64 0.51
C MET A 65 6.02 -16.09 1.62
N GLU A 66 5.03 -16.87 2.06
CA GLU A 66 4.18 -16.54 3.19
C GLU A 66 4.98 -16.46 4.49
N GLN A 67 4.64 -15.48 5.32
CA GLN A 67 5.14 -15.32 6.67
C GLN A 67 3.94 -15.14 7.59
N GLN A 68 3.99 -15.79 8.75
CA GLN A 68 2.97 -15.69 9.79
C GLN A 68 3.67 -15.53 11.13
N GLU A 69 3.19 -14.56 11.90
CA GLU A 69 3.63 -14.32 13.26
C GLU A 69 2.44 -13.88 14.11
N ASP A 70 2.49 -14.22 15.39
CA ASP A 70 1.55 -13.73 16.38
C ASP A 70 2.18 -12.56 17.12
N GLN A 71 1.42 -11.48 17.29
CA GLN A 71 1.83 -10.28 18.02
C GLN A 71 0.69 -9.79 18.91
N THR A 72 1.02 -9.08 19.98
CA THR A 72 0.00 -8.43 20.80
C THR A 72 -0.70 -7.33 20.02
N TYR A 73 -1.94 -7.02 20.39
CA TYR A 73 -2.67 -5.91 19.77
C TYR A 73 -1.92 -4.57 19.88
N VAL A 74 -1.22 -4.34 21.00
CA VAL A 74 -0.43 -3.11 21.20
C VAL A 74 0.75 -3.04 20.24
N GLU A 75 1.48 -4.15 20.05
CA GLU A 75 2.58 -4.21 19.07
C GLU A 75 2.06 -3.94 17.65
N PHE A 76 0.95 -4.58 17.26
CA PHE A 76 0.32 -4.35 15.96
C PHE A 76 -0.05 -2.88 15.75
N THR A 77 -0.73 -2.26 16.72
CA THR A 77 -1.09 -0.83 16.60
C THR A 77 0.12 0.11 16.63
N GLY A 78 1.28 -0.38 17.11
CA GLY A 78 2.54 0.35 17.21
C GLY A 78 3.48 0.20 16.01
N ILE A 79 3.16 -0.60 14.99
CA ILE A 79 4.11 -0.90 13.89
C ILE A 79 4.64 0.36 13.18
N VAL A 80 3.80 1.38 13.00
CA VAL A 80 4.21 2.64 12.34
C VAL A 80 5.17 3.44 13.24
N VAL A 81 4.96 3.41 14.56
CA VAL A 81 5.86 4.07 15.52
C VAL A 81 7.25 3.42 15.47
N GLN A 82 7.29 2.09 15.40
CA GLN A 82 8.54 1.35 15.27
C GLN A 82 9.25 1.68 13.95
N LEU A 83 8.52 1.74 12.84
CA LEU A 83 9.06 2.14 11.54
C LEU A 83 9.64 3.56 11.56
N ILE A 84 8.91 4.53 12.13
CA ILE A 84 9.39 5.91 12.25
C ILE A 84 10.69 5.96 13.05
N ALA A 85 10.75 5.27 14.20
CA ALA A 85 11.96 5.22 15.02
C ALA A 85 13.17 4.62 14.27
N GLN A 86 12.94 3.58 13.44
CA GLN A 86 13.98 3.01 12.58
C GLN A 86 14.45 4.01 11.51
N LEU A 87 13.53 4.74 10.88
CA LEU A 87 13.86 5.76 9.88
C LEU A 87 14.59 6.95 10.51
N GLU A 88 14.20 7.38 11.71
CA GLU A 88 14.92 8.40 12.47
C GLU A 88 16.34 7.96 12.82
N ALA A 89 16.51 6.75 13.33
CA ALA A 89 17.83 6.18 13.64
C ALA A 89 18.72 6.04 12.39
N ALA A 90 18.12 5.82 11.22
CA ALA A 90 18.83 5.79 9.94
C ALA A 90 19.09 7.19 9.33
N GLY A 91 18.65 8.28 9.98
CA GLY A 91 18.76 9.65 9.46
C GLY A 91 17.81 9.95 8.30
N LEU A 92 16.81 9.10 8.05
CA LEU A 92 15.84 9.22 6.97
C LEU A 92 14.54 9.91 7.42
N GLY A 93 14.22 9.89 8.71
CA GLY A 93 12.93 10.39 9.23
C GLY A 93 12.64 11.88 8.96
N HIS A 94 13.69 12.70 8.77
CA HIS A 94 13.55 14.14 8.49
C HIS A 94 13.74 14.52 7.01
N LEU A 95 13.90 13.53 6.13
CA LEU A 95 13.99 13.79 4.69
C LEU A 95 12.64 14.25 4.13
N PRO A 96 12.60 14.89 2.95
CA PRO A 96 11.34 15.26 2.31
C PRO A 96 10.46 14.06 1.95
N HIS A 97 9.16 14.26 2.12
CA HIS A 97 8.10 13.26 1.92
C HIS A 97 7.02 13.78 0.97
N PRO A 98 7.26 13.83 -0.35
CA PRO A 98 6.27 14.28 -1.33
C PRO A 98 5.23 13.16 -1.56
N TRP A 99 4.42 12.90 -0.54
CA TRP A 99 3.43 11.82 -0.57
C TRP A 99 2.24 12.17 -1.47
N LEU A 100 1.68 11.14 -2.07
CA LEU A 100 0.48 11.22 -2.88
C LEU A 100 -0.52 10.16 -2.45
N ASP A 101 -1.57 10.60 -1.77
CA ASP A 101 -2.65 9.75 -1.26
C ASP A 101 -3.94 10.03 -2.02
N LEU A 102 -4.48 9.02 -2.72
CA LEU A 102 -5.67 9.20 -3.55
C LEU A 102 -6.55 7.95 -3.58
N PHE A 103 -7.86 8.17 -3.44
CA PHE A 103 -8.84 7.12 -3.74
C PHE A 103 -8.94 6.90 -5.25
N VAL A 104 -9.07 5.64 -5.66
CA VAL A 104 -9.18 5.22 -7.05
C VAL A 104 -10.26 4.16 -7.15
N ALA A 105 -11.15 4.28 -8.14
CA ALA A 105 -12.25 3.36 -8.35
C ALA A 105 -11.74 1.94 -8.72
N ASP A 106 -12.48 0.90 -8.37
CA ASP A 106 -12.07 -0.49 -8.64
C ASP A 106 -11.99 -0.79 -10.13
N SER A 107 -12.82 -0.14 -10.94
CA SER A 107 -12.83 -0.31 -12.40
C SER A 107 -11.55 0.14 -13.11
N VAL A 108 -10.74 1.01 -12.48
CA VAL A 108 -9.57 1.67 -13.11
C VAL A 108 -8.26 1.50 -12.33
N ILE A 109 -8.31 0.90 -11.14
CA ILE A 109 -7.13 0.75 -10.28
C ILE A 109 -6.02 -0.08 -10.93
N ASP A 110 -6.34 -1.17 -11.66
CA ASP A 110 -5.32 -1.99 -12.31
C ASP A 110 -4.49 -1.18 -13.31
N ASP A 111 -5.16 -0.44 -14.21
CA ASP A 111 -4.50 0.42 -15.21
C ASP A 111 -3.72 1.56 -14.56
N CYS A 112 -4.31 2.22 -13.56
CA CYS A 112 -3.66 3.28 -12.81
C CYS A 112 -2.35 2.80 -12.16
N VAL A 113 -2.38 1.62 -11.53
CA VAL A 113 -1.23 1.03 -10.87
C VAL A 113 -0.18 0.58 -11.87
N THR A 114 -0.59 -0.05 -12.98
CA THR A 114 0.32 -0.44 -14.06
C THR A 114 1.04 0.76 -14.66
N GLN A 115 0.32 1.84 -14.98
CA GLN A 115 0.92 3.08 -15.51
C GLN A 115 1.87 3.74 -14.50
N THR A 116 1.45 3.83 -13.24
CA THR A 116 2.28 4.38 -12.16
C THR A 116 3.59 3.59 -12.02
N ILE A 117 3.52 2.27 -11.93
CA ILE A 117 4.71 1.40 -11.82
C ILE A 117 5.63 1.53 -13.03
N ALA A 118 5.07 1.64 -14.24
CA ALA A 118 5.86 1.78 -15.47
C ALA A 118 6.66 3.10 -15.52
N GLU A 119 6.16 4.16 -14.88
CA GLU A 119 6.85 5.46 -14.80
C GLU A 119 7.74 5.61 -13.55
N LEU A 120 7.53 4.81 -12.51
CA LEU A 120 8.31 4.87 -11.28
C LEU A 120 9.72 4.33 -11.51
N ASN A 121 10.71 5.06 -10.98
CA ASN A 121 12.08 4.57 -10.87
C ASN A 121 12.31 4.10 -9.41
N PRO A 122 12.46 2.79 -9.16
CA PRO A 122 12.69 2.26 -7.81
C PRO A 122 13.96 2.82 -7.14
N ALA A 123 14.95 3.27 -7.90
CA ALA A 123 16.16 3.88 -7.36
C ALA A 123 15.91 5.28 -6.74
N GLN A 124 14.76 5.90 -7.04
CA GLN A 124 14.33 7.16 -6.43
C GLN A 124 13.47 6.94 -5.17
N LEU A 125 13.23 5.69 -4.78
CA LEU A 125 12.48 5.32 -3.58
C LEU A 125 13.49 4.97 -2.48
N LEU A 126 13.82 5.93 -1.62
CA LEU A 126 14.71 5.67 -0.47
C LEU A 126 14.06 4.70 0.52
N PRO A 127 14.85 4.05 1.40
CA PRO A 127 14.29 3.19 2.44
C PRO A 127 13.21 3.92 3.25
N GLY A 128 12.12 3.21 3.55
CA GLY A 128 10.89 3.80 4.10
C GLY A 128 9.86 4.19 3.05
N SER A 129 10.23 4.26 1.77
CA SER A 129 9.25 4.52 0.71
C SER A 129 8.35 3.31 0.46
N LEU A 130 7.03 3.55 0.32
CA LEU A 130 6.03 2.51 0.12
C LEU A 130 4.99 2.91 -0.92
N LEU A 131 4.57 1.95 -1.72
CA LEU A 131 3.29 1.98 -2.42
C LEU A 131 2.27 1.28 -1.53
N LEU A 132 1.21 1.97 -1.11
CA LEU A 132 0.18 1.37 -0.26
C LEU A 132 -1.14 1.22 -1.00
N PHE A 133 -1.82 0.12 -0.70
CA PHE A 133 -3.11 -0.21 -1.28
C PHE A 133 -4.05 -0.56 -0.13
N TYR A 134 -5.04 0.27 0.13
CA TYR A 134 -6.08 -0.05 1.09
C TYR A 134 -7.41 -0.28 0.38
N PRO A 135 -7.98 -1.48 0.46
CA PRO A 135 -9.27 -1.78 -0.13
C PRO A 135 -10.40 -1.22 0.72
N PHE A 136 -11.37 -0.57 0.08
CA PHE A 136 -12.56 -0.04 0.74
C PHE A 136 -13.85 -0.53 0.09
N VAL A 137 -14.88 -0.69 0.93
CA VAL A 137 -16.24 -1.02 0.53
C VAL A 137 -17.15 0.14 0.91
N ARG A 138 -17.71 0.83 -0.09
CA ARG A 138 -18.44 2.09 0.09
C ARG A 138 -19.65 1.93 0.99
N SER A 139 -20.38 0.82 0.90
CA SER A 139 -21.53 0.57 1.79
C SER A 139 -21.16 0.50 3.27
N ARG A 140 -19.89 0.28 3.64
CA ARG A 140 -19.40 0.33 5.04
C ARG A 140 -19.17 1.75 5.54
N LEU A 141 -19.03 2.73 4.64
CA LEU A 141 -18.90 4.14 4.99
C LEU A 141 -20.27 4.74 5.30
N LYS A 142 -20.57 4.92 6.59
CA LYS A 142 -21.87 5.41 7.07
C LYS A 142 -21.91 6.92 7.35
N ARG A 143 -20.77 7.61 7.30
CA ARG A 143 -20.68 9.03 7.62
C ARG A 143 -20.78 9.87 6.35
N PRO A 144 -21.68 10.88 6.31
CA PRO A 144 -21.69 11.84 5.21
C PRO A 144 -20.39 12.66 5.27
N LEU A 145 -20.02 13.29 4.15
CA LEU A 145 -18.87 14.20 3.95
C LEU A 145 -17.56 13.57 3.46
N PHE A 146 -17.35 12.26 3.59
CA PHE A 146 -16.15 11.64 3.01
C PHE A 146 -16.31 11.45 1.51
N ARG A 147 -15.43 12.06 0.72
CA ARG A 147 -15.48 12.01 -0.75
C ARG A 147 -14.73 10.79 -1.23
N VAL A 148 -15.44 9.89 -1.88
CA VAL A 148 -14.90 8.64 -2.43
C VAL A 148 -15.47 8.40 -3.83
N PRO A 149 -14.82 7.55 -4.65
CA PRO A 149 -15.36 7.14 -5.94
C PRO A 149 -16.82 6.64 -5.86
N ASP A 150 -17.58 6.82 -6.93
CA ASP A 150 -18.98 6.39 -7.02
C ASP A 150 -19.12 4.89 -7.34
N GLU A 151 -18.31 4.05 -6.69
CA GLU A 151 -18.29 2.58 -6.87
C GLU A 151 -18.38 1.88 -5.52
N GLU A 152 -18.94 0.67 -5.50
CA GLU A 152 -19.05 -0.11 -4.26
C GLU A 152 -17.67 -0.51 -3.73
N ARG A 153 -16.72 -0.79 -4.63
CA ARG A 153 -15.33 -1.07 -4.30
C ARG A 153 -14.46 0.07 -4.81
N PHE A 154 -13.46 0.43 -4.01
CA PHE A 154 -12.43 1.37 -4.40
C PHE A 154 -11.20 1.14 -3.53
N PHE A 155 -10.08 1.75 -3.90
CA PHE A 155 -8.82 1.62 -3.19
C PHE A 155 -8.29 3.00 -2.83
N LEU A 156 -7.73 3.16 -1.63
CA LEU A 156 -6.70 4.17 -1.43
C LEU A 156 -5.41 3.63 -2.04
N PHE A 157 -4.80 4.38 -2.96
CA PHE A 157 -3.53 4.03 -3.58
C PHE A 157 -2.50 5.14 -3.38
N ASP A 158 -1.58 4.88 -2.45
CA ASP A 158 -0.62 5.86 -1.97
C ASP A 158 0.76 5.64 -2.56
N ILE A 159 1.46 6.74 -2.79
CA ILE A 159 2.90 6.77 -3.10
C ILE A 159 3.57 7.52 -1.96
N LEU A 160 4.03 6.79 -0.96
CA LEU A 160 4.72 7.34 0.19
C LEU A 160 6.21 7.40 -0.11
N ARG A 161 6.68 8.41 -0.83
CA ARG A 161 8.13 8.56 -1.09
C ARG A 161 8.86 9.18 0.08
N THR A 162 10.08 8.72 0.29
CA THR A 162 11.15 9.45 0.98
C THR A 162 12.22 9.77 -0.06
N VAL A 163 12.64 11.03 -0.14
CA VAL A 163 13.62 11.50 -1.15
C VAL A 163 14.74 12.31 -0.50
N PRO A 164 15.95 12.40 -1.09
CA PRO A 164 16.99 13.28 -0.57
C PRO A 164 16.55 14.73 -0.45
N SER A 165 17.10 15.48 0.52
CA SER A 165 16.85 16.92 0.70
C SER A 165 17.48 17.82 -0.37
N ASP A 166 18.00 17.24 -1.45
CA ASP A 166 18.56 17.99 -2.59
C ASP A 166 17.41 18.68 -3.37
N PRO A 167 17.40 20.03 -3.46
CA PRO A 167 16.38 20.75 -4.19
C PRO A 167 16.20 20.29 -5.64
N ALA A 168 17.28 19.90 -6.33
CA ALA A 168 17.20 19.44 -7.71
C ALA A 168 16.45 18.11 -7.84
N VAL A 169 16.60 17.22 -6.85
CA VAL A 169 15.84 15.95 -6.80
C VAL A 169 14.37 16.23 -6.54
N ILE A 170 14.06 17.11 -5.59
CA ILE A 170 12.68 17.50 -5.27
C ILE A 170 12.01 18.12 -6.50
N GLU A 171 12.63 19.12 -7.12
CA GLU A 171 12.14 19.80 -8.32
C GLU A 171 11.95 18.83 -9.50
N GLY A 172 12.79 17.80 -9.62
CA GLY A 172 12.64 16.76 -10.64
C GLY A 172 11.46 15.82 -10.41
N ILE A 173 11.07 15.57 -9.15
CA ILE A 173 9.99 14.63 -8.79
C ILE A 173 8.62 15.30 -8.79
N LEU A 174 8.53 16.57 -8.40
CA LEU A 174 7.25 17.28 -8.29
C LEU A 174 6.39 17.26 -9.57
N PRO A 175 6.94 17.43 -10.79
CA PRO A 175 6.15 17.29 -12.02
C PRO A 175 5.58 15.89 -12.21
N GLN A 176 6.32 14.84 -11.82
CA GLN A 176 5.84 13.47 -11.89
C GLN A 176 4.69 13.23 -10.91
N GLU A 177 4.86 13.64 -9.65
CA GLU A 177 3.79 13.56 -8.63
C GLU A 177 2.54 14.32 -9.07
N ARG A 178 2.71 15.49 -9.67
CA ARG A 178 1.61 16.26 -10.23
C ARG A 178 0.88 15.52 -11.35
N ARG A 179 1.61 14.87 -12.26
CA ARG A 179 0.99 14.06 -13.33
C ARG A 179 0.22 12.86 -12.76
N PHE A 180 0.80 12.14 -11.80
CA PHE A 180 0.11 11.05 -11.12
C PHE A 180 -1.16 11.52 -10.43
N TYR A 181 -1.12 12.68 -9.77
CA TYR A 181 -2.29 13.32 -9.20
C TYR A 181 -3.36 13.62 -10.26
N ASP A 182 -2.99 14.29 -11.35
CA ASP A 182 -3.93 14.70 -12.40
C ASP A 182 -4.56 13.48 -13.10
N GLN A 183 -3.77 12.42 -13.37
CA GLN A 183 -4.26 11.16 -13.94
C GLN A 183 -5.29 10.50 -13.02
N LYS A 184 -4.96 10.32 -11.73
CA LYS A 184 -5.85 9.71 -10.74
C LYS A 184 -7.12 10.54 -10.52
N ARG A 185 -7.02 11.88 -10.55
CA ARG A 185 -8.16 12.81 -10.50
C ARG A 185 -9.15 12.61 -11.65
N VAL A 186 -8.66 12.47 -12.88
CA VAL A 186 -9.51 12.25 -14.07
C VAL A 186 -10.27 10.93 -13.95
N LEU A 187 -9.68 9.94 -13.29
CA LEU A 187 -10.26 8.62 -13.03
C LEU A 187 -11.22 8.58 -11.83
N GLY A 188 -11.73 9.74 -11.41
CA GLY A 188 -12.68 9.85 -10.29
C GLY A 188 -12.01 9.82 -8.91
N GLY A 189 -10.70 10.05 -8.85
CA GLY A 189 -9.99 10.14 -7.59
C GLY A 189 -10.30 11.44 -6.84
N TYR A 190 -10.63 11.29 -5.55
CA TYR A 190 -10.97 12.38 -4.64
C TYR A 190 -10.01 12.42 -3.45
N PHE A 191 -9.92 13.60 -2.84
CA PHE A 191 -9.29 13.90 -1.56
C PHE A 191 -10.38 14.34 -0.57
#